data_AF-B9K5W2-F1
#
_entry.id   AF-B9K5W2-F1
#
_cell.length_a   1.000
_cell.length_b   1.000
_cell.length_c   1.000
_cell.angle_alpha   90.00
_cell.angle_beta   90.00
_cell.angle_gamma   90.00
#
_symmetry.space_group_name_H-M   'P 1'
#
loop_
_entity.id
_entity.type
_entity.pdbx_description
1 polymer ?
#
loop_
_entity_poly.entity_id
_entity_poly.type
_entity_poly.pdbx_seq_one_letter_code
_entity_poly.pdbx_strand_id
1 'polypeptide(L)'
;MKTGARCPQDRISSPTTTRDGVEILDISNYTPFFLSSINNALSRGASSVYRERFGIGISEWRAVSMLAIEPNITAGRICDVINLDKAAASRALATLDEQGYLDSEVSETDPRKKRWRLNQRGYDLHEEIMRIALAREETLIEGADPQDLEATIRVMRIMLKNVQNL
;
A
#
# COMPACT_ATOMS: atom_id res chain seq x y z
N MET A 1 -27.95 -17.23 8.09
CA MET A 1 -27.70 -17.15 9.54
C MET A 1 -27.01 -15.81 9.82
N LYS A 2 -27.73 -14.84 10.40
CA LYS A 2 -27.17 -13.52 10.76
C LYS A 2 -26.39 -13.69 12.07
N THR A 3 -25.06 -13.57 12.03
CA THR A 3 -24.27 -13.37 13.26
C THR A 3 -24.04 -11.88 13.44
N GLY A 4 -24.42 -11.37 14.62
CA GLY A 4 -24.28 -9.98 15.06
C GLY A 4 -22.86 -9.42 14.97
N ALA A 5 -22.75 -8.10 15.10
CA ALA A 5 -21.52 -7.33 15.00
C ALA A 5 -20.39 -7.94 15.85
N ARG A 6 -19.15 -8.03 15.34
CA ARG A 6 -18.08 -8.80 16.02
C ARG A 6 -16.90 -7.97 16.57
N CYS A 7 -16.84 -6.66 16.33
CA CYS A 7 -16.00 -5.70 17.05
C CYS A 7 -16.38 -4.28 16.56
N PRO A 8 -16.83 -3.32 17.39
CA PRO A 8 -16.49 -3.03 18.80
C PRO A 8 -17.55 -3.48 19.83
N GLN A 9 -17.17 -3.53 21.12
CA GLN A 9 -17.82 -4.14 22.31
C GLN A 9 -17.32 -5.56 22.65
N ASP A 10 -17.12 -6.44 21.66
CA ASP A 10 -16.56 -7.79 21.87
C ASP A 10 -15.02 -7.84 21.81
N ARG A 11 -14.37 -6.70 22.00
CA ARG A 11 -12.91 -6.60 21.92
C ARG A 11 -12.27 -7.25 23.15
N ILE A 12 -11.38 -8.23 22.93
CA ILE A 12 -10.71 -8.98 24.01
C ILE A 12 -9.59 -8.16 24.66
N SER A 13 -8.72 -7.52 23.87
CA SER A 13 -7.63 -6.68 24.41
C SER A 13 -8.07 -5.25 24.70
N SER A 14 -7.44 -4.58 25.67
CA SER A 14 -7.67 -3.15 25.89
C SER A 14 -6.72 -2.31 25.01
N PRO A 15 -7.20 -1.32 24.23
CA PRO A 15 -6.31 -0.37 23.55
C PRO A 15 -5.72 0.69 24.49
N THR A 16 -6.16 0.72 25.75
CA THR A 16 -5.72 1.68 26.77
C THR A 16 -5.14 0.95 27.99
N THR A 17 -4.27 1.64 28.72
CA THR A 17 -3.70 1.22 29.99
C THR A 17 -3.59 2.43 30.93
N THR A 18 -3.27 2.21 32.20
CA THR A 18 -3.15 3.28 33.20
C THR A 18 -1.69 3.48 33.59
N ARG A 19 -1.21 4.73 33.55
CA ARG A 19 0.10 5.13 34.11
C ARG A 19 -0.10 6.35 35.00
N ASP A 20 0.36 6.26 36.25
CA ASP A 20 0.25 7.33 37.26
C ASP A 20 -1.19 7.84 37.45
N GLY A 21 -2.18 6.95 37.36
CA GLY A 21 -3.60 7.28 37.48
C GLY A 21 -4.24 7.91 36.24
N VAL A 22 -3.50 8.05 35.14
CA VAL A 22 -3.99 8.59 33.87
C VAL A 22 -4.18 7.47 32.85
N GLU A 23 -5.34 7.42 32.19
CA GLU A 23 -5.57 6.52 31.06
C GLU A 23 -4.79 6.99 29.83
N ILE A 24 -4.01 6.09 29.26
CA ILE A 24 -3.15 6.32 28.10
C ILE A 24 -3.33 5.20 27.07
N LEU A 25 -2.83 5.40 25.85
CA LEU A 25 -2.80 4.35 24.84
C LEU A 25 -1.84 3.23 25.22
N ASP A 26 -2.29 1.98 25.08
CA ASP A 26 -1.43 0.81 25.14
C ASP A 26 -1.00 0.40 23.73
N ILE A 27 0.22 0.79 23.35
CA ILE A 27 0.77 0.48 22.02
C ILE A 27 0.91 -1.02 21.76
N SER A 28 0.93 -1.85 22.80
CA SER A 28 0.99 -3.32 22.67
C SER A 28 -0.32 -3.91 22.15
N ASN A 29 -1.41 -3.17 22.30
CA ASN A 29 -2.75 -3.59 21.91
C ASN A 29 -3.42 -2.59 20.95
N TYR A 30 -2.82 -1.44 20.67
CA TYR A 30 -3.40 -0.40 19.83
C TYR A 30 -3.11 -0.63 18.35
N THR A 31 -4.07 -1.18 17.60
CA THR A 31 -3.92 -1.51 16.17
C THR A 31 -3.32 -0.41 15.29
N PRO A 32 -3.72 0.88 15.41
CA PRO A 32 -3.13 1.93 14.57
C PRO A 32 -1.61 2.11 14.77
N PHE A 33 -1.08 1.79 15.95
CA PHE A 33 0.36 1.79 16.19
C PHE A 33 1.07 0.75 15.31
N PHE A 34 0.59 -0.50 15.30
CA PHE A 34 1.18 -1.56 14.47
C PHE A 34 1.10 -1.22 12.97
N LEU A 35 -0.07 -0.78 12.49
CA LEU A 35 -0.26 -0.42 11.07
C LEU A 35 0.70 0.68 10.63
N SER A 36 0.82 1.75 11.43
CA SER A 36 1.70 2.88 11.10
C SER A 36 3.18 2.51 11.21
N SER A 37 3.59 1.83 12.28
CA SER A 37 4.99 1.42 12.51
C SER A 37 5.49 0.45 11.43
N ILE A 38 4.69 -0.57 11.09
CA ILE A 38 5.05 -1.55 10.04
C ILE A 38 5.12 -0.85 8.67
N ASN A 39 4.09 -0.09 8.28
CA ASN A 39 4.09 0.62 6.99
C ASN A 39 5.27 1.59 6.87
N ASN A 40 5.62 2.29 7.94
CA ASN A 40 6.75 3.21 7.96
C ASN A 40 8.09 2.47 7.79
N ALA A 41 8.28 1.33 8.47
CA ALA A 41 9.48 0.51 8.34
C ALA A 41 9.61 -0.07 6.91
N LEU A 42 8.54 -0.63 6.38
CA LEU A 42 8.50 -1.19 5.02
C LEU A 42 8.77 -0.12 3.96
N SER A 43 8.10 1.04 4.07
CA SER A 43 8.23 2.14 3.12
C SER A 43 9.65 2.72 3.11
N ARG A 44 10.27 2.94 4.28
CA ARG A 44 11.65 3.44 4.35
C ARG A 44 12.65 2.47 3.74
N GLY A 45 12.58 1.19 4.13
CA GLY A 45 13.51 0.18 3.61
C GLY A 45 13.36 -0.03 2.11
N ALA A 46 12.13 -0.09 1.60
CA ALA A 46 11.86 -0.29 0.18
C ALA A 46 12.32 0.91 -0.67
N SER A 47 11.99 2.13 -0.23
CA SER A 47 12.36 3.36 -0.94
C SER A 47 13.88 3.54 -1.05
N SER A 48 14.66 3.11 -0.05
CA SER A 48 16.13 3.11 -0.12
C SER A 48 16.65 2.11 -1.16
N VAL A 49 16.20 0.85 -1.08
CA VAL A 49 16.65 -0.22 -1.98
C VAL A 49 16.28 0.07 -3.43
N TYR A 50 15.07 0.59 -3.68
CA TYR A 50 14.61 0.85 -5.03
C TYR A 50 15.33 2.05 -5.66
N ARG A 51 15.64 3.08 -4.87
CA ARG A 51 16.41 4.24 -5.37
C ARG A 51 17.82 3.83 -5.75
N GLU A 52 18.48 3.05 -4.90
CA GLU A 52 19.85 2.60 -5.12
C GLU A 52 19.95 1.71 -6.38
N ARG A 53 18.99 0.81 -6.60
CA ARG A 53 19.06 -0.17 -7.69
C ARG A 53 18.44 0.30 -9.00
N PHE A 54 17.37 1.10 -8.95
CA PHE A 54 16.53 1.40 -10.10
C PHE A 54 16.29 2.90 -10.31
N GLY A 55 16.77 3.77 -9.41
CA GLY A 55 16.53 5.21 -9.49
C GLY A 55 15.09 5.64 -9.22
N ILE A 56 14.27 4.79 -8.59
CA ILE A 56 12.87 5.09 -8.28
C ILE A 56 12.55 4.90 -6.79
N GLY A 57 11.54 5.62 -6.28
CA GLY A 57 11.09 5.51 -4.90
C GLY A 57 9.91 4.56 -4.71
N ILE A 58 9.41 4.51 -3.48
CA ILE A 58 8.24 3.69 -3.11
C ILE A 58 6.95 4.13 -3.81
N SER A 59 6.79 5.42 -4.12
CA SER A 59 5.61 5.94 -4.80
C SER A 59 5.57 5.50 -6.27
N GLU A 60 6.72 5.55 -6.93
CA GLU A 60 6.90 5.03 -8.29
C GLU A 60 6.67 3.52 -8.33
N TRP A 61 7.23 2.76 -7.37
CA TRP A 61 6.94 1.32 -7.27
C TRP A 61 5.43 1.06 -7.16
N ARG A 62 4.72 1.75 -6.26
CA ARG A 62 3.26 1.58 -6.12
C ARG A 62 2.51 1.92 -7.40
N ALA A 63 2.94 2.93 -8.15
CA ALA A 63 2.35 3.27 -9.45
C ALA A 63 2.63 2.17 -10.49
N VAL A 64 3.85 1.65 -10.57
CA VAL A 64 4.22 0.52 -11.45
C VAL A 64 3.40 -0.72 -11.13
N SER A 65 3.35 -1.14 -9.86
CA SER A 65 2.53 -2.29 -9.45
C SER A 65 1.05 -2.09 -9.79
N MET A 66 0.51 -0.88 -9.56
CA MET A 66 -0.88 -0.60 -9.87
C MET A 66 -1.16 -0.68 -11.38
N LEU A 67 -0.26 -0.16 -12.21
CA LEU A 67 -0.40 -0.22 -13.67
C LEU A 67 -0.24 -1.64 -14.22
N ALA A 68 0.51 -2.51 -13.54
CA ALA A 68 0.58 -3.93 -13.86
C ALA A 68 -0.72 -4.68 -13.49
N ILE A 69 -1.36 -4.31 -12.37
CA ILE A 69 -2.63 -4.90 -11.91
C ILE A 69 -3.82 -4.43 -12.76
N GLU A 70 -3.89 -3.12 -13.04
CA GLU A 70 -4.97 -2.48 -13.78
C GLU A 70 -4.38 -1.55 -14.85
N PRO A 71 -4.11 -2.07 -16.07
CA PRO A 71 -3.53 -1.26 -17.14
C PRO A 71 -4.54 -0.25 -17.72
N ASN A 72 -4.04 0.79 -18.38
CA ASN A 72 -4.81 1.82 -19.08
C ASN A 72 -5.73 2.66 -18.17
N ILE A 73 -5.22 3.03 -17.00
CA ILE A 73 -5.96 3.81 -15.98
C ILE A 73 -5.44 5.24 -15.84
N THR A 74 -6.25 6.10 -15.24
CA THR A 74 -5.87 7.50 -14.98
C THR A 74 -5.08 7.62 -13.69
N ALA A 75 -4.36 8.74 -13.52
CA ALA A 75 -3.72 9.08 -12.25
C ALA A 75 -4.71 9.10 -11.07
N GLY A 76 -5.97 9.51 -11.32
CA GLY A 76 -7.03 9.48 -10.30
C GLY A 76 -7.35 8.07 -9.84
N ARG A 77 -7.51 7.13 -10.78
CA ARG A 77 -7.75 5.71 -10.45
C ARG A 77 -6.60 5.10 -9.65
N ILE A 78 -5.36 5.50 -9.96
CA ILE A 78 -4.19 5.11 -9.16
C ILE A 78 -4.37 5.64 -7.72
N CYS A 79 -4.63 6.94 -7.53
CA CYS A 79 -4.84 7.52 -6.19
C CYS A 79 -5.90 6.77 -5.38
N ASP A 80 -7.03 6.45 -6.03
CA ASP A 80 -8.18 5.78 -5.38
C ASP A 80 -7.84 4.37 -4.86
N VAL A 81 -6.92 3.66 -5.53
CA VAL A 81 -6.60 2.27 -5.19
C VAL A 81 -5.39 2.17 -4.26
N ILE A 82 -4.32 2.93 -4.52
CA ILE A 82 -3.07 2.84 -3.73
C ILE A 82 -3.00 3.83 -2.57
N ASN A 83 -4.06 4.63 -2.33
CA ASN A 83 -4.14 5.66 -1.30
C ASN A 83 -2.93 6.61 -1.30
N LEU A 84 -2.37 6.89 -2.48
CA LEU A 84 -1.40 7.97 -2.64
C LEU A 84 -2.16 9.29 -2.74
N ASP A 85 -1.58 10.35 -2.15
CA ASP A 85 -2.06 11.69 -2.44
C ASP A 85 -1.86 12.01 -3.93
N LYS A 86 -2.73 12.88 -4.46
CA LYS A 86 -2.76 13.23 -5.88
C LYS A 86 -1.43 13.79 -6.39
N ALA A 87 -0.71 14.54 -5.55
CA ALA A 87 0.55 15.14 -5.93
C ALA A 87 1.67 14.07 -6.00
N ALA A 88 1.68 13.11 -5.07
CA ALA A 88 2.60 11.98 -5.08
C ALA A 88 2.38 11.06 -6.28
N ALA A 89 1.12 10.73 -6.60
CA ALA A 89 0.79 9.91 -7.77
C ALA A 89 1.20 10.62 -9.08
N SER A 90 0.92 11.92 -9.19
CA SER A 90 1.30 12.69 -10.37
C SER A 90 2.82 12.78 -10.56
N ARG A 91 3.58 13.00 -9.48
CA ARG A 91 5.05 13.02 -9.53
C ARG A 91 5.61 11.65 -9.90
N ALA A 92 5.07 10.58 -9.32
CA ALA A 92 5.51 9.21 -9.64
C ALA A 92 5.31 8.89 -11.13
N LEU A 93 4.14 9.20 -11.69
CA LEU A 93 3.88 8.99 -13.11
C LEU A 93 4.79 9.83 -14.01
N ALA A 94 5.04 11.09 -13.65
CA ALA A 94 5.96 11.94 -14.40
C ALA A 94 7.38 11.36 -14.42
N THR A 95 7.92 10.96 -13.26
CA THR A 95 9.22 10.30 -13.15
C THR A 95 9.30 9.03 -14.01
N LEU A 96 8.26 8.19 -13.98
CA LEU A 96 8.23 6.94 -14.74
C LEU A 96 8.10 7.16 -16.26
N ASP A 97 7.37 8.18 -16.68
CA ASP A 97 7.25 8.62 -18.09
C ASP A 97 8.60 9.15 -18.59
N GLU A 98 9.25 10.03 -17.82
CA GLU A 98 10.59 10.57 -18.11
C GLU A 98 11.67 9.49 -18.21
N GLN A 99 11.56 8.43 -17.41
CA GLN A 99 12.48 7.27 -17.46
C GLN A 99 12.11 6.24 -18.54
N GLY A 100 11.01 6.46 -19.27
CA GLY A 100 10.61 5.63 -20.42
C GLY A 100 9.99 4.28 -20.04
N TYR A 101 9.35 4.17 -18.88
CA TYR A 101 8.65 2.95 -18.44
C TYR A 101 7.17 2.91 -18.82
N LEU A 102 6.59 4.04 -19.20
CA LEU A 102 5.16 4.18 -19.45
C LEU A 102 4.88 4.49 -20.91
N ASP A 103 3.74 3.99 -21.38
CA ASP A 103 3.03 4.58 -22.51
C ASP A 103 1.83 5.36 -22.00
N SER A 104 1.34 6.27 -22.84
CA SER A 104 0.16 7.03 -22.51
C SER A 104 -0.74 7.34 -23.70
N GLU A 105 -2.03 7.41 -23.41
CA GLU A 105 -3.06 7.77 -24.38
C GLU A 105 -3.84 8.97 -23.84
N VAL A 106 -4.00 9.98 -24.68
CA VAL A 106 -4.82 11.16 -24.37
C VAL A 106 -6.25 10.84 -24.77
N SER A 107 -7.20 11.01 -23.85
CA SER A 107 -8.62 10.89 -24.18
C SER A 107 -9.00 11.98 -25.18
N GLU A 108 -9.57 11.60 -26.34
CA GLU A 108 -10.03 12.53 -27.38
C GLU A 108 -11.05 13.56 -26.85
N THR A 109 -11.77 13.20 -25.79
CA THR A 109 -12.84 14.02 -25.18
C THR A 109 -12.39 14.85 -23.97
N ASP A 110 -11.24 14.56 -23.35
CA ASP A 110 -10.69 15.34 -22.23
C ASP A 110 -9.18 15.13 -22.11
N PRO A 111 -8.35 16.07 -22.62
CA PRO A 111 -6.90 15.97 -22.58
C PRO A 111 -6.32 15.88 -21.15
N ARG A 112 -7.11 16.26 -20.14
CA ARG A 112 -6.73 16.18 -18.73
C ARG A 112 -6.84 14.75 -18.16
N LYS A 113 -7.39 13.81 -18.93
CA LYS A 113 -7.53 12.39 -18.58
C LYS A 113 -6.55 11.52 -19.37
N LYS A 114 -5.26 11.80 -19.20
CA LYS A 114 -4.18 10.92 -19.67
C LYS A 114 -4.35 9.56 -19.00
N ARG A 115 -4.43 8.50 -19.81
CA ARG A 115 -4.40 7.11 -19.34
C ARG A 115 -3.00 6.57 -19.51
N TRP A 116 -2.60 5.75 -18.56
CA TRP A 116 -1.24 5.23 -18.45
C TRP A 116 -1.26 3.72 -18.49
N ARG A 117 -0.23 3.14 -19.10
CA ARG A 117 0.06 1.71 -19.04
C ARG A 117 1.58 1.50 -18.97
N LEU A 118 2.01 0.36 -18.44
CA LEU A 118 3.40 -0.05 -18.58
C LEU A 118 3.69 -0.41 -20.04
N ASN A 119 4.85 -0.02 -20.53
CA ASN A 119 5.44 -0.61 -21.73
C ASN A 119 6.29 -1.83 -21.34
N GLN A 120 6.99 -2.45 -22.30
CA GLN A 120 7.81 -3.64 -22.01
C GLN A 120 8.87 -3.37 -20.93
N ARG A 121 9.60 -2.24 -21.00
CA ARG A 121 10.59 -1.86 -19.97
C ARG A 121 9.94 -1.68 -18.60
N GLY A 122 8.71 -1.16 -18.56
CA GLY A 122 7.93 -1.04 -17.33
C GLY A 122 7.57 -2.39 -16.72
N TYR A 123 7.24 -3.39 -17.55
CA TYR A 123 7.01 -4.77 -17.07
C TYR A 123 8.30 -5.45 -16.61
N ASP A 124 9.42 -5.24 -17.32
CA ASP A 124 10.72 -5.78 -16.92
C ASP A 124 11.14 -5.22 -15.54
N LEU A 125 10.99 -3.89 -15.35
CA LEU A 125 11.17 -3.23 -14.05
C LEU A 125 10.23 -3.79 -12.98
N HIS A 126 8.95 -4.00 -13.33
CA HIS A 126 7.97 -4.57 -12.41
C HIS A 126 8.40 -5.95 -11.92
N GLU A 127 8.86 -6.82 -12.82
CA GLU A 127 9.31 -8.17 -12.48
C GLU A 127 10.51 -8.16 -11.53
N GLU A 128 11.50 -7.31 -11.78
CA GLU A 128 12.67 -7.17 -10.92
C GLU A 128 12.34 -6.69 -9.52
N ILE A 129 11.50 -5.65 -9.41
CA ILE A 129 11.11 -5.11 -8.10
C ILE A 129 10.16 -6.05 -7.37
N MET A 130 9.25 -6.73 -8.08
CA MET A 130 8.32 -7.70 -7.49
C MET A 130 9.06 -8.80 -6.73
N ARG A 131 10.16 -9.34 -7.28
CA ARG A 131 11.00 -10.33 -6.57
C ARG A 131 11.56 -9.79 -5.25
N ILE A 132 12.03 -8.54 -5.26
CA ILE A 132 12.55 -7.90 -4.04
C ILE A 132 11.42 -7.64 -3.04
N ALA A 133 10.24 -7.21 -3.52
CA ALA A 133 9.08 -6.98 -2.69
C ALA A 133 8.61 -8.27 -1.99
N LEU A 134 8.55 -9.39 -2.71
CA LEU A 134 8.18 -10.70 -2.18
C LEU A 134 9.20 -11.21 -1.14
N ALA A 135 10.51 -11.09 -1.40
CA ALA A 135 11.53 -11.46 -0.42
C ALA A 135 11.44 -10.62 0.87
N ARG A 136 11.06 -9.34 0.75
CA ARG A 136 10.81 -8.47 1.91
C ARG A 136 9.54 -8.86 2.67
N GLU A 137 8.51 -9.33 1.97
CA GLU A 137 7.30 -9.89 2.58
C GLU A 137 7.62 -11.19 3.34
N GLU A 138 8.41 -12.09 2.76
CA GLU A 138 8.87 -13.32 3.42
C GLU A 138 9.57 -13.01 4.76
N THR A 139 10.44 -12.01 4.78
CA THR A 139 11.10 -11.55 6.02
C THR A 139 10.09 -10.94 7.01
N LEU A 140 9.07 -10.23 6.52
CA LEU A 140 8.06 -9.61 7.38
C LEU A 140 7.19 -10.64 8.12
N ILE A 141 6.90 -11.77 7.47
CA ILE A 141 6.01 -12.81 8.00
C ILE A 141 6.77 -13.99 8.61
N GLU A 142 8.10 -13.93 8.67
CA GLU A 142 8.95 -14.99 9.23
C GLU A 142 8.54 -15.32 10.68
N GLY A 143 8.29 -16.60 10.96
CA GLY A 143 7.87 -17.08 12.28
C GLY A 143 6.37 -16.93 12.60
N ALA A 144 5.56 -16.35 11.71
CA ALA A 144 4.11 -16.30 11.90
C ALA A 144 3.46 -17.68 11.70
N ASP A 145 2.50 -18.03 12.55
CA ASP A 145 1.64 -19.19 12.29
C ASP A 145 0.80 -18.93 11.02
N PRO A 146 0.70 -19.88 10.08
CA PRO A 146 -0.07 -19.69 8.84
C PRO A 146 -1.54 -19.30 9.07
N GLN A 147 -2.18 -19.83 10.12
CA GLN A 147 -3.57 -19.51 10.42
C GLN A 147 -3.72 -18.09 10.99
N ASP A 148 -2.74 -17.64 11.79
CA ASP A 148 -2.69 -16.28 12.33
C ASP A 148 -2.43 -15.25 11.22
N LEU A 149 -1.56 -15.56 10.27
CA LEU A 149 -1.33 -14.71 9.10
C LEU A 149 -2.62 -14.56 8.27
N GLU A 150 -3.28 -15.68 7.96
CA GLU A 150 -4.55 -15.66 7.24
C GLU A 150 -5.66 -14.91 8.01
N ALA A 151 -5.70 -15.06 9.34
CA ALA A 151 -6.62 -14.29 10.19
C ALA A 151 -6.30 -12.80 10.12
N THR A 152 -5.03 -12.43 10.20
CA THR A 152 -4.56 -11.04 10.09
C THR A 152 -4.96 -10.43 8.75
N ILE A 153 -4.73 -11.13 7.64
CA ILE A 153 -5.12 -10.67 6.30
C ILE A 153 -6.64 -10.48 6.20
N ARG A 154 -7.44 -11.41 6.73
CA ARG A 154 -8.91 -11.24 6.78
C ARG A 154 -9.31 -9.98 7.55
N VAL A 155 -8.70 -9.73 8.70
CA VAL A 155 -8.96 -8.53 9.52
C VAL A 155 -8.53 -7.26 8.80
N MET A 156 -7.35 -7.24 8.16
CA MET A 156 -6.87 -6.11 7.36
C MET A 156 -7.81 -5.77 6.19
N ARG A 157 -8.38 -6.78 5.51
CA ARG A 157 -9.39 -6.56 4.45
C ARG A 157 -10.65 -5.88 4.99
N ILE A 158 -11.08 -6.22 6.21
CA ILE A 158 -12.21 -5.54 6.88
C ILE A 158 -11.83 -4.09 7.23
N MET A 159 -10.64 -3.88 7.79
CA MET A 159 -10.15 -2.54 8.14
C MET A 159 -10.06 -1.63 6.91
N LEU A 160 -9.55 -2.14 5.78
CA LEU A 160 -9.46 -1.40 4.53
C LEU A 160 -10.84 -0.93 4.05
N LYS A 161 -11.86 -1.79 4.14
CA LYS A 161 -13.24 -1.41 3.84
C LYS A 161 -13.78 -0.34 4.80
N ASN A 162 -13.46 -0.43 6.10
CA ASN A 162 -13.94 0.52 7.09
C ASN A 162 -13.32 1.91 6.91
N VAL A 163 -12.02 1.99 6.59
CA VAL A 163 -11.31 3.26 6.37
C VAL A 163 -11.88 4.05 5.19
N GLN A 164 -12.42 3.38 4.17
CA GLN A 164 -13.12 4.06 3.07
C GLN A 164 -14.39 4.81 3.50
N ASN A 165 -14.89 4.56 4.71
CA ASN A 165 -16.09 5.19 5.27
C ASN A 165 -15.77 6.13 6.46
N LEU A 166 -14.49 6.37 6.77
CA LEU A 166 -14.05 7.39 7.73
C LEU A 166 -14.11 8.77 7.08
#